data_AF-A0A432QBF7-F1
#
_entry.id   AF-A0A432QBF7-F1
#
_cell.length_a   1.000
_cell.length_b   1.000
_cell.length_c   1.000
_cell.angle_alpha   90.00
_cell.angle_beta   90.00
_cell.angle_gamma   90.00
#
_symmetry.space_group_name_H-M   'P 1'
#
loop_
_entity.id
_entity.type
_entity.pdbx_description
1 polymer ?
#
loop_
_entity_poly.entity_id
_entity_poly.type
_entity_poly.pdbx_seq_one_letter_code
_entity_poly.pdbx_strand_id
1 'polypeptide(L)'
;MQTNEAVKYSTGPFQAVIDKCEGCERIVEEDSVSYCKTYVNPASKWRLGICNFATHAKPEIKVVKVRINPLKAAKRASSSRRS
;
A
#
# COMPACT_ATOMS: atom_id res chain seq x y z
N MET A 1 -3.37 -1.84 -24.44
CA MET A 1 -3.97 -0.61 -23.90
C MET A 1 -2.82 0.35 -23.57
N GLN A 2 -2.41 1.21 -24.51
CA GLN A 2 -1.34 2.19 -24.27
C GLN A 2 -2.02 3.51 -23.86
N THR A 3 -1.96 3.84 -22.57
CA THR A 3 -2.41 5.15 -22.09
C THR A 3 -1.31 6.16 -22.40
N ASN A 4 -1.63 7.05 -23.32
CA ASN A 4 -0.85 8.23 -23.68
C ASN A 4 -0.82 9.19 -22.48
N GLU A 5 0.16 9.03 -21.58
CA GLU A 5 0.26 9.82 -20.34
C GLU A 5 0.99 11.15 -20.60
N ALA A 6 0.43 12.01 -21.44
CA ALA A 6 0.79 13.42 -21.48
C ALA A 6 0.07 14.17 -20.33
N VAL A 7 0.21 13.69 -19.10
CA VAL A 7 -0.33 14.38 -17.92
C VAL A 7 0.75 15.34 -17.45
N LYS A 8 0.53 16.65 -17.63
CA LYS A 8 1.39 17.69 -17.06
C LYS A 8 1.08 17.82 -15.57
N TYR A 9 2.01 17.42 -14.71
CA TYR A 9 1.82 17.47 -13.26
C TYR A 9 2.00 18.90 -12.72
N SER A 10 2.86 19.70 -13.35
CA SER A 10 3.09 21.09 -12.93
C SER A 10 1.92 22.04 -13.25
N THR A 11 1.16 21.79 -14.32
CA THR A 11 0.01 22.62 -14.73
C THR A 11 -1.33 22.10 -14.19
N GLY A 12 -1.37 20.84 -13.76
CA GLY A 12 -2.57 20.20 -13.24
C GLY A 12 -2.85 20.52 -11.77
N PRO A 13 -3.93 19.98 -11.20
CA PRO A 13 -4.23 20.13 -9.77
C PRO A 13 -3.28 19.33 -8.86
N PHE A 14 -2.22 18.73 -9.40
CA PHE A 14 -1.31 17.86 -8.67
C PHE A 14 -0.49 18.69 -7.67
N GLN A 15 -0.48 18.23 -6.42
CA GLN A 15 0.33 18.79 -5.35
C GLN A 15 1.65 18.04 -5.24
N ALA A 16 2.67 18.76 -4.77
CA ALA A 16 3.97 18.19 -4.47
C ALA A 16 3.85 17.03 -3.48
N VAL A 17 4.74 16.05 -3.63
CA VAL A 17 4.92 14.96 -2.67
C VAL A 17 5.42 15.49 -1.34
N ILE A 18 5.10 14.78 -0.27
CA ILE A 18 5.57 15.09 1.09
C ILE A 18 6.72 14.16 1.49
N ASP A 19 7.42 14.43 2.59
CA ASP A 19 8.54 13.60 3.07
C ASP A 19 8.18 12.11 3.18
N LYS A 20 6.93 11.81 3.56
CA LYS A 20 6.41 10.43 3.64
C LYS A 20 6.24 9.76 2.29
N CYS A 21 6.31 10.47 1.18
CA CYS A 21 6.27 9.88 -0.15
C CYS A 21 7.67 9.54 -0.67
N GLU A 22 8.74 10.09 -0.08
CA GLU A 22 10.11 9.90 -0.56
C GLU A 22 10.46 8.41 -0.64
N GLY A 23 11.07 8.00 -1.76
CA GLY A 23 11.41 6.61 -2.03
C GLY A 23 10.25 5.73 -2.54
N CYS A 24 9.09 6.32 -2.88
CA CYS A 24 8.05 5.60 -3.63
C CYS A 24 8.36 5.59 -5.13
N GLU A 25 8.27 4.44 -5.82
CA GLU A 25 8.52 4.31 -7.28
C GLU A 25 7.55 5.12 -8.18
N ARG A 26 6.54 5.74 -7.59
CA ARG A 26 5.46 6.45 -8.31
C ARG A 26 5.60 7.97 -8.22
N ILE A 27 6.78 8.46 -7.85
CA ILE A 27 7.12 9.87 -7.83
C ILE A 27 7.67 10.26 -9.21
N VAL A 28 7.24 11.41 -9.71
CA VAL A 28 7.72 12.01 -10.96
C VAL A 28 8.21 13.41 -10.63
N GLU A 29 9.43 13.74 -11.01
CA GLU A 29 9.98 15.09 -10.85
C GLU A 29 9.70 15.91 -12.11
N GLU A 30 9.05 17.06 -11.95
CA GLU A 30 8.75 18.02 -13.01
C GLU A 30 8.99 19.44 -12.47
N ASP A 31 9.69 20.29 -13.22
CA ASP A 31 9.98 21.69 -12.84
C ASP A 31 10.65 21.85 -11.44
N SER A 32 11.55 20.93 -11.08
CA SER A 32 12.21 20.86 -9.75
C SER A 32 11.28 20.53 -8.58
N VAL A 33 10.06 20.08 -8.86
CA VAL A 33 9.07 19.65 -7.89
C VAL A 33 8.72 18.19 -8.12
N SER A 34 8.73 17.40 -7.06
CA SER A 34 8.32 16.00 -7.13
C SER A 34 6.80 15.88 -6.94
N TYR A 35 6.14 15.15 -7.83
CA TYR A 35 4.69 14.91 -7.85
C TYR A 35 4.38 13.41 -7.75
N CYS A 36 3.19 13.07 -7.25
CA CYS A 36 2.74 11.69 -7.22
C CYS A 36 1.98 11.35 -8.51
N LYS A 37 2.42 10.31 -9.23
CA LYS A 37 1.77 9.84 -10.46
C LYS A 37 0.34 9.33 -10.24
N THR A 38 0.03 8.90 -9.02
CA THR A 38 -1.22 8.21 -8.68
C THR A 38 -2.21 9.11 -7.95
N TYR A 39 -1.73 10.04 -7.12
CA TYR A 39 -2.57 10.88 -6.28
C TYR A 39 -2.31 12.36 -6.53
N VAL A 40 -3.39 13.10 -6.78
CA VAL A 40 -3.37 14.56 -6.94
C VAL A 40 -2.97 15.26 -5.64
N ASN A 41 -3.37 14.72 -4.48
CA ASN A 41 -3.02 15.27 -3.17
C ASN A 41 -2.43 14.18 -2.26
N PRO A 42 -1.09 14.02 -2.24
CA PRO A 42 -0.45 13.02 -1.40
C PRO A 42 -0.60 13.33 0.10
N ALA A 43 -0.55 14.59 0.51
CA ALA A 43 -0.69 15.00 1.91
C ALA A 43 -2.02 14.52 2.54
N SER A 44 -3.12 14.68 1.81
CA SER A 44 -4.44 14.23 2.25
C SER A 44 -4.53 12.71 2.40
N LYS A 45 -3.86 11.94 1.52
CA LYS A 45 -3.84 10.48 1.64
C LYS A 45 -3.10 10.05 2.90
N TRP A 46 -1.94 10.62 3.18
CA TRP A 46 -1.17 10.35 4.40
C TRP A 46 -1.84 10.80 5.69
N ARG A 47 -2.72 11.82 5.62
CA ARG A 47 -3.55 12.24 6.76
C ARG A 47 -4.66 11.23 7.07
N LEU A 48 -5.23 10.58 6.05
CA LEU A 48 -6.29 9.58 6.21
C LEU A 48 -5.73 8.19 6.56
N GLY A 49 -4.49 7.89 6.20
CA GLY A 49 -3.82 6.63 6.51
C GLY A 49 -2.57 6.39 5.68
N ILE A 50 -1.97 5.21 5.79
CA ILE A 50 -0.83 4.83 4.94
C ILE A 50 -1.28 4.74 3.47
N CYS A 51 -0.44 5.26 2.57
CA CYS A 51 -0.66 5.11 1.14
C CYS A 51 -0.57 3.63 0.74
N ASN A 52 -1.60 3.12 0.06
CA ASN A 52 -1.65 1.72 -0.40
C ASN A 52 -0.55 1.34 -1.39
N PHE A 53 0.07 2.35 -2.02
CA PHE A 53 1.16 2.18 -2.98
C PHE A 53 2.53 2.53 -2.39
N ALA A 54 2.60 2.89 -1.10
CA ALA A 54 3.89 3.15 -0.47
C ALA A 54 4.67 1.83 -0.37
N THR A 55 5.59 1.64 -1.33
CA THR A 55 6.51 0.49 -1.35
C THR A 55 7.53 0.59 -0.21
N HIS A 56 7.83 1.80 0.27
CA HIS A 56 8.76 2.06 1.38
C HIS A 56 8.09 1.92 2.76
N ALA A 57 6.79 2.21 2.90
CA ALA A 57 6.09 2.14 4.18
C ALA A 57 5.38 0.80 4.30
N LYS A 58 6.14 -0.23 4.64
CA LYS A 58 5.56 -1.54 4.94
C LYS A 58 4.84 -1.43 6.29
N PRO A 59 3.51 -1.57 6.35
CA PRO A 59 2.85 -1.68 7.65
C PRO A 59 3.49 -2.87 8.37
N GLU A 60 4.00 -2.63 9.57
CA GLU A 60 4.44 -3.71 10.45
C GLU A 60 3.21 -4.55 10.76
N ILE A 61 2.96 -5.57 9.93
CA ILE A 61 2.04 -6.63 10.24
C ILE A 61 2.67 -7.30 11.45
N LYS A 62 2.25 -6.90 12.64
CA LYS A 62 2.42 -7.70 13.85
C LYS A 62 1.66 -8.99 13.54
N VAL A 63 2.36 -9.94 12.94
CA VAL A 63 1.93 -11.32 12.83
C VAL A 63 1.87 -11.77 14.28
N VAL A 64 0.73 -11.52 14.91
CA VAL A 64 0.32 -12.24 16.10
C VAL A 64 0.34 -13.67 15.60
N LYS A 65 1.42 -14.38 15.91
CA LYS A 65 1.51 -15.82 15.74
C LYS A 65 0.39 -16.36 16.61
N VAL A 66 -0.81 -16.43 16.05
CA VAL A 66 -1.90 -17.18 16.63
C VAL A 66 -1.38 -18.59 16.63
N ARG A 67 -0.86 -19.00 17.79
CA ARG A 67 -0.46 -20.37 18.08
C ARG A 67 -1.74 -21.19 18.00
N ILE A 68 -2.10 -21.59 16.79
CA ILE A 68 -3.14 -22.58 16.55
C ILE A 68 -2.57 -23.87 17.15
N ASN A 69 -3.04 -24.18 18.35
CA ASN A 69 -2.62 -25.35 19.10
C ASN A 69 -3.06 -26.60 18.32
N PRO A 70 -2.14 -27.46 17.86
CA PRO A 70 -2.44 -28.60 16.96
C PRO A 70 -3.42 -29.62 17.57
N LEU A 71 -3.69 -29.55 18.88
CA LEU A 71 -4.62 -30.42 19.60
C LEU A 71 -6.09 -30.29 19.14
N LYS A 72 -6.50 -29.17 18.51
CA LYS A 72 -7.89 -29.00 18.04
C LYS A 72 -8.16 -29.58 16.65
N ALA A 73 -7.12 -29.89 15.87
CA ALA A 73 -7.24 -30.55 14.57
C ALA A 73 -7.46 -32.07 14.71
N ALA A 74 -6.82 -32.70 15.71
CA ALA A 74 -6.88 -34.15 15.91
C ALA A 74 -8.30 -34.66 16.25
N LYS A 75 -9.12 -33.86 16.96
CA LYS A 75 -10.47 -34.30 17.39
C LYS A 75 -11.51 -34.36 16.26
N ARG A 76 -11.30 -33.63 15.15
CA ARG A 76 -12.20 -33.71 13.98
C ARG A 76 -11.88 -34.89 13.06
N ALA A 77 -10.62 -35.33 13.00
CA ALA A 77 -10.21 -36.48 12.21
C ALA A 77 -10.67 -37.83 12.80
N SER A 78 -10.85 -37.90 14.13
CA SER A 78 -11.30 -39.12 14.81
C SER A 78 -12.82 -39.32 14.80
N SER A 79 -13.62 -38.28 14.50
CA SER A 79 -15.08 -38.38 14.54
C SER A 79 -15.72 -38.82 13.22
N SER A 80 -14.98 -38.82 12.10
CA SER A 80 -15.49 -39.26 10.79
C SER A 80 -15.16 -40.71 10.46
N ARG A 81 -14.63 -41.47 11.43
CA ARG A 81 -14.22 -42.87 11.25
C ARG A 81 -14.88 -43.75 12.33
N ARG A 82 -16.21 -43.74 12.37
CA ARG A 82 -17.02 -44.82 12.96
C ARG A 82 -18.08 -45.22 11.96
N SER A 83 -18.22 -46.54 11.86
CA SER A 83 -18.98 -47.40 10.95
C SER A 83 -20.33 -46.91 10.48
#